data_AF-A0A941QYC7-F1
#
_entry.id   AF-A0A941QYC7-F1
#
_cell.length_a   1.000
_cell.length_b   1.000
_cell.length_c   1.000
_cell.angle_alpha   90.00
_cell.angle_beta   90.00
_cell.angle_gamma   90.00
#
_symmetry.space_group_name_H-M   'P 1'
#
loop_
_entity.id
_entity.type
_entity.pdbx_description
1 polymer ?
#
loop_
_entity_poly.entity_id
_entity_poly.type
_entity_poly.pdbx_seq_one_letter_code
_entity_poly.pdbx_strand_id
1 'polypeptide(L)'
;MRYLLFISALLTLSLNLHAAPFVIGQVVVKGDPWEFQEYSKVKHHRESGLTVLDVGPGNERGAIMRLRSRGHWAALNLIATKTATANDPFRIYQWHFDRIQADAAWDLATGDGVQVAVLDTGLASGGPDGIKVCSEGKDIVNDDLSPVDGDGHGTHVSGTIAQATNNGIGVSGLAYNACILPVKVLDDNGSGSFADIAEGIYHAVNHGADVINMSLGISARYGITNDPVMDPALQYAAEEGVVVVAAAGNDGHRKNVSYPAIYPTVIAVGATDARDQVARYSNRGAGLDVVAPGGDTSRDDDGDPQNYPDGVLQETDIGSGWNYYFFQGTSMASPHVSATAALLLSHGAAPGNIRSLLQDNTKDIYENGYDSTSGWGLIQAYDSLVAVNSVTVNQPPIAAFADNCDGLTCSFDASASSDDGTIVSYLWSFGDGSSDTGKIISNSYATDGSYEVILTVEDNDGLSSATKKILSVSATQTCTDNDADGFCAGVELGVNDCNDNDNQVYPGHNDSKGRWGRDGVDNDCNGIIDG
;
A
#
# COMPACT_ATOMS: atom_id res chain seq x y z
N MET A 1 -53.10 -3.55 35.00
CA MET A 1 -52.89 -4.95 34.57
C MET A 1 -53.05 -5.00 33.06
N ARG A 2 -52.08 -5.60 32.34
CA ARG A 2 -51.92 -5.71 30.86
C ARG A 2 -50.91 -4.75 30.20
N TYR A 3 -49.64 -5.09 30.45
CA TYR A 3 -48.51 -5.28 29.54
C TYR A 3 -48.49 -4.56 28.17
N LEU A 4 -47.51 -3.65 28.05
CA LEU A 4 -46.81 -3.32 26.80
C LEU A 4 -46.06 -4.56 26.30
N LEU A 5 -46.24 -4.92 25.02
CA LEU A 5 -45.41 -5.87 24.29
C LEU A 5 -44.57 -5.08 23.29
N PHE A 6 -43.31 -4.83 23.65
CA PHE A 6 -42.25 -4.51 22.70
C PHE A 6 -41.94 -5.78 21.90
N ILE A 7 -42.27 -5.77 20.61
CA ILE A 7 -41.79 -6.78 19.67
C ILE A 7 -40.39 -6.34 19.24
N SER A 8 -39.37 -6.93 19.87
CA SER A 8 -38.01 -6.93 19.36
C SER A 8 -38.00 -7.82 18.12
N ALA A 9 -37.92 -7.21 16.94
CA ALA A 9 -37.60 -7.92 15.71
C ALA A 9 -36.10 -8.26 15.78
N LEU A 10 -35.80 -9.50 16.16
CA LEU A 10 -34.50 -10.12 15.91
C LEU A 10 -34.35 -10.21 14.39
N LEU A 11 -33.67 -9.23 13.82
CA LEU A 11 -33.16 -9.30 12.46
C LEU A 11 -32.07 -10.38 12.48
N THR A 12 -32.40 -11.60 12.05
CA THR A 12 -31.39 -12.61 11.76
C THR A 12 -30.60 -12.12 10.56
N LEU A 13 -29.52 -11.41 10.83
CA LEU A 13 -28.47 -11.14 9.87
C LEU A 13 -27.93 -12.50 9.43
N SER A 14 -28.41 -13.01 8.30
CA SER A 14 -27.81 -14.14 7.62
C SER A 14 -26.48 -13.65 7.06
N LEU A 15 -25.45 -13.62 7.92
CA LEU A 15 -24.06 -13.62 7.49
C LEU A 15 -23.91 -14.84 6.58
N ASN A 16 -23.65 -14.59 5.30
CA ASN A 16 -23.06 -15.59 4.43
C ASN A 16 -21.70 -15.97 5.04
N LEU A 17 -21.69 -16.95 5.94
CA LEU A 17 -20.46 -17.58 6.39
C LEU A 17 -19.88 -18.30 5.17
N HIS A 18 -18.92 -17.65 4.52
CA HIS A 18 -17.97 -18.34 3.67
C HIS A 18 -17.40 -19.52 4.47
N ALA A 19 -17.36 -20.70 3.86
CA ALA A 19 -16.76 -21.87 4.48
C ALA A 19 -15.31 -21.53 4.83
N ALA A 20 -14.86 -21.89 6.05
CA ALA A 20 -13.50 -21.59 6.49
C ALA A 20 -12.48 -22.11 5.45
N PRO A 21 -11.43 -21.35 5.09
CA PRO A 21 -10.44 -21.75 4.08
C PRO A 21 -9.51 -22.89 4.56
N PHE A 22 -9.88 -23.54 5.67
CA PHE A 22 -9.19 -24.63 6.32
C PHE A 22 -10.19 -25.64 6.87
N VAL A 23 -9.74 -26.86 7.09
CA VAL A 23 -10.56 -27.90 7.69
C VAL A 23 -10.82 -27.55 9.16
N ILE A 24 -12.07 -27.16 9.47
CA ILE A 24 -12.49 -26.79 10.81
C ILE A 24 -12.17 -27.92 11.80
N GLY A 25 -11.58 -27.55 12.92
CA GLY A 25 -11.11 -28.45 13.98
C GLY A 25 -9.74 -29.06 13.75
N GLN A 26 -9.01 -28.69 12.69
CA GLN A 26 -7.72 -29.31 12.35
C GLN A 26 -6.57 -28.32 12.23
N VAL A 27 -5.39 -28.74 12.71
CA VAL A 27 -4.10 -28.05 12.51
C VAL A 27 -3.06 -29.03 12.01
N VAL A 28 -2.07 -28.55 11.27
CA VAL A 28 -0.96 -29.34 10.76
C VAL A 28 0.30 -28.98 11.52
N VAL A 29 1.06 -29.99 11.96
CA VAL A 29 2.34 -29.84 12.65
C VAL A 29 3.43 -30.64 11.95
N LYS A 30 4.68 -30.21 12.09
CA LYS A 30 5.85 -31.01 11.66
C LYS A 30 6.36 -31.84 12.83
N GLY A 31 6.44 -33.15 12.64
CA GLY A 31 6.86 -34.12 13.65
C GLY A 31 6.02 -35.39 13.64
N ASP A 32 6.49 -36.41 14.33
CA ASP A 32 5.85 -37.70 14.40
C ASP A 32 4.67 -37.71 15.39
N PRO A 33 3.67 -38.60 15.19
CA PRO A 33 2.47 -38.65 16.03
C PRO A 33 2.73 -38.75 17.54
N TRP A 34 3.79 -39.45 17.95
CA TRP A 34 4.09 -39.67 19.38
C TRP A 34 4.61 -38.43 20.09
N GLU A 35 5.02 -37.39 19.37
CA GLU A 35 5.50 -36.13 19.93
C GLU A 35 4.36 -35.25 20.47
N PHE A 36 3.14 -35.44 19.98
CA PHE A 36 1.97 -34.60 20.26
C PHE A 36 0.92 -35.32 21.08
N GLN A 37 1.29 -35.98 22.18
CA GLN A 37 0.42 -36.90 22.94
C GLN A 37 -0.86 -36.25 23.48
N GLU A 38 -0.84 -34.93 23.68
CA GLU A 38 -1.95 -34.13 24.18
C GLU A 38 -3.07 -33.87 23.16
N TYR A 39 -2.84 -34.17 21.87
CA TYR A 39 -3.83 -34.01 20.81
C TYR A 39 -4.24 -35.35 20.21
N SER A 40 -5.48 -35.44 19.71
CA SER A 40 -5.92 -36.54 18.85
C SER A 40 -5.32 -36.38 17.45
N LYS A 41 -4.97 -37.48 16.77
CA LYS A 41 -4.33 -37.44 15.44
C LYS A 41 -5.35 -37.83 14.40
N VAL A 42 -5.54 -36.95 13.43
CA VAL A 42 -6.39 -37.23 12.27
C VAL A 42 -5.62 -38.05 11.24
N LYS A 43 -4.40 -37.62 10.91
CA LYS A 43 -3.61 -38.20 9.83
C LYS A 43 -2.13 -37.92 10.03
N HIS A 44 -1.27 -38.82 9.56
CA HIS A 44 0.18 -38.59 9.51
C HIS A 44 0.71 -38.88 8.10
N HIS A 45 1.39 -37.88 7.53
CA HIS A 45 2.02 -37.89 6.22
C HIS A 45 3.49 -38.25 6.38
N ARG A 46 3.81 -39.54 6.28
CA ARG A 46 5.15 -40.09 6.57
C ARG A 46 6.27 -39.50 5.72
N GLU A 47 5.99 -39.16 4.47
CA GLU A 47 7.00 -38.63 3.54
C GLU A 47 7.37 -37.17 3.83
N SER A 48 6.38 -36.34 4.18
CA SER A 48 6.62 -34.94 4.54
C SER A 48 6.96 -34.74 6.01
N GLY A 49 6.77 -35.77 6.85
CA GLY A 49 6.89 -35.69 8.30
C GLY A 49 5.83 -34.79 8.94
N LEU A 50 4.67 -34.63 8.31
CA LEU A 50 3.58 -33.79 8.81
C LEU A 50 2.52 -34.62 9.53
N THR A 51 2.03 -34.15 10.66
CA THR A 51 0.92 -34.75 11.40
C THR A 51 -0.24 -33.75 11.47
N VAL A 52 -1.44 -34.21 11.13
CA VAL A 52 -2.69 -33.44 11.27
C VAL A 52 -3.30 -33.79 12.62
N LEU A 53 -3.47 -32.77 13.45
CA LEU A 53 -4.03 -32.87 14.80
C LEU A 53 -5.49 -32.40 14.79
N ASP A 54 -6.34 -33.09 15.54
CA ASP A 54 -7.67 -32.63 15.89
C ASP A 54 -7.58 -31.80 17.17
N VAL A 55 -8.02 -30.56 17.08
CA VAL A 55 -8.00 -29.57 18.16
C VAL A 55 -9.41 -29.15 18.59
N GLY A 56 -10.44 -29.67 17.92
CA GLY A 56 -11.83 -29.23 18.06
C GLY A 56 -12.11 -27.90 17.34
N PRO A 57 -13.30 -27.74 16.73
CA PRO A 57 -13.70 -26.50 16.04
C PRO A 57 -13.53 -25.25 16.90
N GLY A 58 -12.92 -24.20 16.33
CA GLY A 58 -12.73 -22.90 16.99
C GLY A 58 -11.49 -22.80 17.89
N ASN A 59 -10.75 -23.90 18.08
CA ASN A 59 -9.53 -23.94 18.90
C ASN A 59 -8.24 -23.87 18.09
N GLU A 60 -8.32 -23.77 16.77
CA GLU A 60 -7.21 -23.92 15.82
C GLU A 60 -6.08 -22.93 16.09
N ARG A 61 -6.42 -21.63 16.18
CA ARG A 61 -5.44 -20.57 16.48
C ARG A 61 -4.78 -20.77 17.84
N GLY A 62 -5.56 -21.10 18.87
CA GLY A 62 -5.04 -21.34 20.22
C GLY A 62 -4.08 -22.53 20.28
N ALA A 63 -4.40 -23.62 19.56
CA ALA A 63 -3.53 -24.78 19.46
C ALA A 63 -2.22 -24.48 18.72
N ILE A 64 -2.30 -23.77 17.59
CA ILE A 64 -1.12 -23.33 16.82
C ILE A 64 -0.19 -22.49 17.70
N MET A 65 -0.72 -21.49 18.43
CA MET A 65 0.10 -20.66 19.32
C MET A 65 0.80 -21.48 20.40
N ARG A 66 0.10 -22.42 21.05
CA ARG A 66 0.70 -23.32 22.05
C ARG A 66 1.81 -24.19 21.45
N LEU A 67 1.58 -24.77 20.27
CA LEU A 67 2.56 -25.63 19.60
C LEU A 67 3.81 -24.84 19.18
N ARG A 68 3.62 -23.63 18.62
CA ARG A 68 4.73 -22.73 18.24
C ARG A 68 5.54 -22.27 19.45
N SER A 69 4.88 -21.96 20.58
CA SER A 69 5.58 -21.58 21.83
C SER A 69 6.50 -22.66 22.38
N ARG A 70 6.29 -23.93 21.99
CA ARG A 70 7.12 -25.09 22.35
C ARG A 70 8.17 -25.45 21.29
N GLY A 71 8.34 -24.61 20.26
CA GLY A 71 9.32 -24.80 19.19
C GLY A 71 8.85 -25.69 18.03
N HIS A 72 7.58 -26.09 17.98
CA HIS A 72 7.06 -26.86 16.85
C HIS A 72 6.60 -25.95 15.71
N TRP A 73 6.85 -26.38 14.47
CA TRP A 73 6.18 -25.80 13.32
C TRP A 73 4.72 -26.26 13.29
N ALA A 74 3.78 -25.31 13.30
CA ALA A 74 2.34 -25.57 13.28
C ALA A 74 1.59 -24.52 12.42
N ALA A 75 0.58 -24.95 11.67
CA ALA A 75 -0.23 -24.12 10.79
C ALA A 75 -1.68 -24.64 10.67
N LEU A 76 -2.56 -23.86 10.05
CA LEU A 76 -3.92 -24.30 9.70
C LEU A 76 -3.86 -25.40 8.62
N ASN A 77 -4.81 -26.34 8.67
CA ASN A 77 -4.98 -27.32 7.60
C ASN A 77 -5.79 -26.73 6.44
N LEU A 78 -5.15 -25.92 5.60
CA LEU A 78 -5.80 -25.22 4.49
C LEU A 78 -6.44 -26.21 3.48
N ILE A 79 -7.57 -25.82 2.90
CA ILE A 79 -8.26 -26.60 1.86
C ILE A 79 -7.85 -26.05 0.49
N ALA A 80 -7.37 -26.92 -0.40
CA ALA A 80 -7.21 -26.60 -1.82
C ALA A 80 -8.46 -27.05 -2.59
N THR A 81 -9.11 -26.13 -3.30
CA THR A 81 -10.20 -26.41 -4.26
C THR A 81 -9.68 -26.31 -5.69
N LYS A 82 -10.38 -26.96 -6.63
CA LYS A 82 -10.16 -26.70 -8.05
C LYS A 82 -10.71 -25.31 -8.35
N THR A 83 -9.91 -24.40 -8.91
CA THR A 83 -10.34 -23.06 -9.30
C THR A 83 -11.47 -23.13 -10.33
N ALA A 84 -12.47 -22.28 -10.20
CA ALA A 84 -13.46 -22.10 -11.25
C ALA A 84 -12.79 -21.45 -12.47
N THR A 85 -12.83 -22.14 -13.62
CA THR A 85 -12.52 -21.53 -14.92
C THR A 85 -13.84 -21.23 -15.59
N ALA A 86 -13.95 -20.03 -16.17
CA ALA A 86 -15.14 -19.62 -16.89
C ALA A 86 -15.48 -20.59 -18.04
N ASN A 87 -16.77 -20.83 -18.28
CA ASN A 87 -17.23 -21.79 -19.30
C ASN A 87 -17.31 -21.21 -20.73
N ASP A 88 -16.89 -19.95 -20.89
CA ASP A 88 -17.00 -19.17 -22.13
C ASP A 88 -16.00 -19.69 -23.19
N PRO A 89 -16.43 -20.02 -24.43
CA PRO A 89 -15.60 -20.73 -25.41
C PRO A 89 -14.28 -20.05 -25.79
N PHE A 90 -14.21 -18.72 -25.73
CA PHE A 90 -13.05 -17.91 -26.10
C PHE A 90 -12.20 -17.49 -24.90
N ARG A 91 -12.56 -17.91 -23.66
CA ARG A 91 -11.74 -17.70 -22.45
C ARG A 91 -10.31 -18.24 -22.60
N ILE A 92 -10.12 -19.27 -23.42
CA ILE A 92 -8.80 -19.86 -23.72
C ILE A 92 -7.84 -18.88 -24.42
N TYR A 93 -8.35 -17.85 -25.09
CA TYR A 93 -7.55 -16.82 -25.75
C TYR A 93 -7.38 -15.55 -24.89
N GLN A 94 -7.93 -15.55 -23.68
CA GLN A 94 -7.85 -14.42 -22.74
C GLN A 94 -6.69 -14.62 -21.75
N TRP A 95 -5.48 -14.74 -22.27
CA TRP A 95 -4.25 -14.91 -21.48
C TRP A 95 -4.13 -13.86 -20.36
N HIS A 96 -4.64 -12.65 -20.60
CA HIS A 96 -4.57 -11.52 -19.70
C HIS A 96 -5.19 -11.83 -18.32
N PHE A 97 -6.25 -12.64 -18.25
CA PHE A 97 -6.87 -13.02 -16.99
C PHE A 97 -6.02 -14.00 -16.18
N ASP A 98 -5.25 -14.87 -16.83
CA ASP A 98 -4.37 -15.81 -16.15
C ASP A 98 -3.22 -15.07 -15.46
N ARG A 99 -2.72 -13.98 -16.07
CA ARG A 99 -1.58 -13.20 -15.53
C ARG A 99 -1.92 -12.41 -14.28
N ILE A 100 -3.19 -12.21 -14.00
CA ILE A 100 -3.69 -11.47 -12.84
C ILE A 100 -4.50 -12.34 -11.88
N GLN A 101 -4.41 -13.68 -12.01
CA GLN A 101 -5.06 -14.64 -11.12
C GLN A 101 -6.61 -14.57 -11.11
N ALA A 102 -7.23 -14.23 -12.24
CA ALA A 102 -8.68 -14.04 -12.32
C ALA A 102 -9.50 -15.28 -11.91
N ASP A 103 -9.11 -16.48 -12.38
CA ASP A 103 -9.82 -17.73 -12.06
C ASP A 103 -9.89 -18.00 -10.55
N ALA A 104 -8.80 -17.69 -9.83
CA ALA A 104 -8.79 -17.81 -8.36
C ALA A 104 -9.58 -16.67 -7.70
N ALA A 105 -9.54 -15.46 -8.26
CA ALA A 105 -10.28 -14.31 -7.76
C ALA A 105 -11.81 -14.54 -7.81
N TRP A 106 -12.30 -15.19 -8.87
CA TRP A 106 -13.72 -15.50 -9.05
C TRP A 106 -14.29 -16.48 -8.02
N ASP A 107 -13.45 -17.26 -7.34
CA ASP A 107 -13.88 -18.08 -6.20
C ASP A 107 -14.20 -17.21 -4.96
N LEU A 108 -13.73 -15.96 -4.91
CA LEU A 108 -13.90 -15.04 -3.78
C LEU A 108 -14.91 -13.93 -4.06
N ALA A 109 -14.83 -13.29 -5.23
CA ALA A 109 -15.65 -12.15 -5.58
C ALA A 109 -15.84 -12.04 -7.09
N THR A 110 -16.98 -11.49 -7.49
CA THR A 110 -17.39 -11.34 -8.90
C THR A 110 -17.86 -9.93 -9.25
N GLY A 111 -17.78 -8.98 -8.31
CA GLY A 111 -18.15 -7.58 -8.52
C GLY A 111 -19.61 -7.25 -8.16
N ASP A 112 -20.31 -8.15 -7.48
CA ASP A 112 -21.71 -7.97 -7.13
C ASP A 112 -21.98 -6.67 -6.37
N GLY A 113 -23.00 -5.93 -6.85
CA GLY A 113 -23.45 -4.69 -6.21
C GLY A 113 -22.59 -3.47 -6.48
N VAL A 114 -21.54 -3.59 -7.29
CA VAL A 114 -20.65 -2.49 -7.65
C VAL A 114 -21.02 -1.92 -9.02
N GLN A 115 -21.06 -0.58 -9.11
CA GLN A 115 -21.28 0.16 -10.34
C GLN A 115 -19.97 0.76 -10.85
N VAL A 116 -19.59 0.38 -12.07
CA VAL A 116 -18.38 0.89 -12.74
C VAL A 116 -18.78 1.82 -13.87
N ALA A 117 -18.49 3.10 -13.73
CA ALA A 117 -18.66 4.07 -14.80
C ALA A 117 -17.50 3.99 -15.80
N VAL A 118 -17.82 3.87 -17.08
CA VAL A 118 -16.84 3.84 -18.17
C VAL A 118 -16.97 5.13 -18.95
N LEU A 119 -16.01 6.03 -18.74
CA LEU A 119 -15.91 7.32 -19.43
C LEU A 119 -15.09 7.13 -20.70
N ASP A 120 -15.77 6.92 -21.83
CA ASP A 120 -15.15 6.48 -23.06
C ASP A 120 -15.98 6.88 -24.31
N THR A 121 -15.90 6.12 -25.41
CA THR A 121 -16.64 6.34 -26.67
C THR A 121 -18.11 5.90 -26.60
N GLY A 122 -18.56 5.33 -25.48
CA GLY A 122 -19.93 4.83 -25.27
C GLY A 122 -19.97 3.32 -25.06
N LEU A 123 -21.17 2.75 -25.16
CA LEU A 123 -21.42 1.32 -25.09
C LEU A 123 -22.42 0.90 -26.19
N ALA A 124 -21.98 0.01 -27.08
CA ALA A 124 -22.85 -0.58 -28.09
C ALA A 124 -23.80 -1.61 -27.45
N SER A 125 -25.00 -1.77 -28.03
CA SER A 125 -26.00 -2.75 -27.59
C SER A 125 -26.37 -3.72 -28.71
N GLY A 126 -26.83 -4.92 -28.34
CA GLY A 126 -27.24 -5.96 -29.29
C GLY A 126 -26.17 -7.00 -29.62
N GLY A 127 -25.01 -6.97 -28.95
CA GLY A 127 -24.01 -8.03 -29.00
C GLY A 127 -24.53 -9.34 -28.39
N PRO A 128 -24.15 -10.52 -28.93
CA PRO A 128 -24.60 -11.81 -28.43
C PRO A 128 -24.07 -12.19 -27.05
N ASP A 129 -22.94 -11.64 -26.61
CA ASP A 129 -22.30 -12.03 -25.35
C ASP A 129 -22.71 -11.12 -24.17
N GLY A 130 -22.93 -9.83 -24.46
CA GLY A 130 -23.67 -8.91 -23.59
C GLY A 130 -22.94 -8.40 -22.34
N ILE A 131 -23.31 -7.18 -21.93
CA ILE A 131 -22.76 -6.46 -20.78
C ILE A 131 -23.92 -5.96 -19.92
N LYS A 132 -23.84 -6.15 -18.59
CA LYS A 132 -24.87 -5.68 -17.66
C LYS A 132 -24.74 -4.17 -17.46
N VAL A 133 -25.83 -3.44 -17.67
CA VAL A 133 -25.89 -1.97 -17.51
C VAL A 133 -26.64 -1.61 -16.22
N CYS A 134 -26.12 -0.66 -15.44
CA CYS A 134 -26.72 -0.25 -14.15
C CYS A 134 -27.97 0.62 -14.34
N SER A 135 -27.86 1.62 -15.22
CA SER A 135 -28.91 2.57 -15.56
C SER A 135 -28.71 3.08 -16.99
N GLU A 136 -29.68 3.81 -17.51
CA GLU A 136 -29.45 4.61 -18.72
C GLU A 136 -28.23 5.50 -18.47
N GLY A 137 -27.26 5.42 -19.38
CA GLY A 137 -26.04 6.23 -19.32
C GLY A 137 -26.25 7.62 -19.91
N LYS A 138 -25.16 8.31 -20.22
CA LYS A 138 -25.21 9.69 -20.72
C LYS A 138 -24.23 9.91 -21.85
N ASP A 139 -24.72 10.49 -22.95
CA ASP A 139 -23.86 11.07 -23.97
C ASP A 139 -23.61 12.54 -23.62
N ILE A 140 -22.39 12.83 -23.16
CA ILE A 140 -21.98 14.20 -22.85
C ILE A 140 -21.59 14.94 -24.13
N VAL A 141 -21.00 14.24 -25.10
CA VAL A 141 -20.51 14.80 -26.37
C VAL A 141 -21.65 15.42 -27.17
N ASN A 142 -22.80 14.72 -27.25
CA ASN A 142 -23.98 15.18 -28.00
C ASN A 142 -25.09 15.75 -27.08
N ASP A 143 -24.87 15.77 -25.78
CA ASP A 143 -25.82 16.15 -24.74
C ASP A 143 -27.19 15.43 -24.84
N ASP A 144 -27.17 14.11 -24.90
CA ASP A 144 -28.37 13.27 -24.87
C ASP A 144 -28.21 12.05 -23.94
N LEU A 145 -29.21 11.15 -23.89
CA LEU A 145 -29.22 9.97 -22.99
C LEU A 145 -28.81 8.68 -23.71
N SER A 146 -28.21 8.79 -24.90
CA SER A 146 -27.92 7.68 -25.79
C SER A 146 -26.40 7.54 -26.01
N PRO A 147 -25.64 7.00 -25.03
CA PRO A 147 -24.19 6.83 -25.14
C PRO A 147 -23.82 5.65 -26.05
N VAL A 148 -24.28 5.66 -27.30
CA VAL A 148 -23.98 4.61 -28.27
C VAL A 148 -22.52 4.71 -28.67
N ASP A 149 -21.85 3.56 -28.66
CA ASP A 149 -20.46 3.47 -29.12
C ASP A 149 -20.41 3.48 -30.66
N GLY A 150 -19.76 4.49 -31.22
CA GLY A 150 -19.49 4.62 -32.65
C GLY A 150 -18.08 4.21 -33.07
N ASP A 151 -17.20 3.92 -32.11
CA ASP A 151 -15.79 3.56 -32.34
C ASP A 151 -15.50 2.08 -32.06
N GLY A 152 -16.07 1.56 -30.97
CA GLY A 152 -15.88 0.19 -30.48
C GLY A 152 -14.92 0.09 -29.28
N HIS A 153 -14.16 1.15 -28.99
CA HIS A 153 -13.24 1.18 -27.86
C HIS A 153 -13.94 1.07 -26.50
N GLY A 154 -14.95 1.89 -26.24
CA GLY A 154 -15.69 1.91 -24.96
C GLY A 154 -16.43 0.59 -24.67
N THR A 155 -16.95 -0.06 -25.71
CA THR A 155 -17.57 -1.40 -25.60
C THR A 155 -16.53 -2.46 -25.23
N HIS A 156 -15.35 -2.43 -25.85
CA HIS A 156 -14.25 -3.36 -25.55
C HIS A 156 -13.73 -3.19 -24.12
N VAL A 157 -13.54 -1.95 -23.69
CA VAL A 157 -13.16 -1.58 -22.31
C VAL A 157 -14.22 -2.08 -21.32
N SER A 158 -15.49 -1.85 -21.60
CA SER A 158 -16.62 -2.31 -20.77
C SER A 158 -16.69 -3.83 -20.67
N GLY A 159 -16.43 -4.55 -21.76
CA GLY A 159 -16.36 -6.02 -21.77
C GLY A 159 -15.22 -6.56 -20.91
N THR A 160 -14.04 -5.93 -20.97
CA THR A 160 -12.90 -6.31 -20.09
C THR A 160 -13.28 -6.23 -18.61
N ILE A 161 -14.13 -5.25 -18.26
CA ILE A 161 -14.64 -5.10 -16.90
C ILE A 161 -15.73 -6.13 -16.60
N ALA A 162 -16.82 -6.16 -17.38
CA ALA A 162 -18.05 -6.84 -17.00
C ALA A 162 -18.81 -7.47 -18.19
N GLN A 163 -18.09 -8.03 -19.17
CA GLN A 163 -18.71 -8.98 -20.10
C GLN A 163 -19.38 -10.10 -19.29
N ALA A 164 -20.57 -10.53 -19.73
CA ALA A 164 -21.23 -11.65 -19.09
C ALA A 164 -20.34 -12.90 -19.17
N THR A 165 -20.11 -13.51 -18.01
CA THR A 165 -19.24 -14.69 -17.87
C THR A 165 -20.08 -15.89 -17.45
N ASN A 166 -19.65 -17.08 -17.82
CA ASN A 166 -20.34 -18.36 -17.56
C ASN A 166 -21.68 -18.54 -18.29
N ASN A 167 -21.90 -17.83 -19.39
CA ASN A 167 -23.12 -17.91 -20.20
C ASN A 167 -22.99 -18.94 -21.35
N GLY A 168 -21.79 -19.47 -21.58
CA GLY A 168 -21.46 -20.41 -22.66
C GLY A 168 -21.29 -19.76 -24.03
N ILE A 169 -21.07 -18.44 -24.07
CA ILE A 169 -20.91 -17.60 -25.26
C ILE A 169 -19.59 -16.85 -25.12
N GLY A 170 -18.90 -16.62 -26.24
CA GLY A 170 -17.80 -15.68 -26.32
C GLY A 170 -16.73 -15.75 -25.22
N VAL A 171 -16.52 -14.60 -24.58
CA VAL A 171 -15.40 -14.25 -23.71
C VAL A 171 -15.91 -13.92 -22.29
N SER A 172 -14.99 -13.72 -21.36
CA SER A 172 -15.32 -13.37 -19.97
C SER A 172 -14.96 -11.91 -19.65
N GLY A 173 -15.65 -11.34 -18.65
CA GLY A 173 -15.29 -10.10 -17.96
C GLY A 173 -14.72 -10.39 -16.56
N LEU A 174 -13.85 -9.53 -16.04
CA LEU A 174 -13.20 -9.79 -14.74
C LEU A 174 -14.15 -9.60 -13.54
N ALA A 175 -14.95 -8.53 -13.53
CA ALA A 175 -15.97 -8.23 -12.53
C ALA A 175 -17.37 -8.43 -13.12
N TYR A 176 -17.65 -9.63 -13.63
CA TYR A 176 -18.81 -9.93 -14.47
C TYR A 176 -20.19 -9.83 -13.80
N ASN A 177 -20.27 -9.70 -12.47
CA ASN A 177 -21.53 -9.39 -11.78
C ASN A 177 -21.69 -7.91 -11.42
N ALA A 178 -20.64 -7.10 -11.59
CA ALA A 178 -20.75 -5.64 -11.58
C ALA A 178 -21.65 -5.18 -12.73
N CYS A 179 -22.07 -3.93 -12.69
CA CYS A 179 -22.77 -3.32 -13.82
C CYS A 179 -22.00 -2.10 -14.32
N ILE A 180 -22.17 -1.82 -15.62
CA ILE A 180 -21.55 -0.68 -16.29
C ILE A 180 -22.52 0.51 -16.31
N LEU A 181 -22.01 1.69 -15.94
CA LEU A 181 -22.63 2.98 -16.27
C LEU A 181 -21.89 3.58 -17.47
N PRO A 182 -22.44 3.52 -18.69
CA PRO A 182 -21.77 4.07 -19.86
C PRO A 182 -21.87 5.60 -19.89
N VAL A 183 -20.73 6.29 -19.95
CA VAL A 183 -20.66 7.75 -20.04
C VAL A 183 -19.82 8.11 -21.25
N LYS A 184 -20.47 8.53 -22.34
CA LYS A 184 -19.77 8.90 -23.58
C LYS A 184 -19.20 10.30 -23.44
N VAL A 185 -17.88 10.37 -23.33
CA VAL A 185 -17.09 11.62 -23.25
C VAL A 185 -16.11 11.75 -24.42
N LEU A 186 -15.98 10.70 -25.22
CA LEU A 186 -15.23 10.67 -26.47
C LEU A 186 -16.19 10.52 -27.66
N ASP A 187 -15.94 11.26 -28.73
CA ASP A 187 -16.65 11.15 -29.99
C ASP A 187 -16.36 9.83 -30.71
N ASP A 188 -16.98 9.61 -31.87
CA ASP A 188 -16.84 8.37 -32.65
C ASP A 188 -15.47 8.24 -33.33
N ASN A 189 -14.53 9.17 -33.08
CA ASN A 189 -13.12 9.07 -33.46
C ASN A 189 -12.21 8.91 -32.23
N GLY A 190 -12.77 8.62 -31.06
CA GLY A 190 -12.02 8.45 -29.81
C GLY A 190 -11.46 9.75 -29.23
N SER A 191 -12.04 10.91 -29.58
CA SER A 191 -11.56 12.23 -29.14
C SER A 191 -12.58 12.95 -28.27
N GLY A 192 -12.14 13.58 -27.19
CA GLY A 192 -13.02 14.32 -26.27
C GLY A 192 -12.35 15.54 -25.66
N SER A 193 -13.16 16.48 -25.18
CA SER A 193 -12.65 17.68 -24.50
C SER A 193 -12.54 17.45 -23.00
N PHE A 194 -11.64 18.18 -22.33
CA PHE A 194 -11.55 18.16 -20.86
C PHE A 194 -12.83 18.63 -20.17
N ALA A 195 -13.64 19.48 -20.82
CA ALA A 195 -14.93 19.89 -20.29
C ALA A 195 -15.92 18.72 -20.27
N ASP A 196 -15.98 17.93 -21.35
CA ASP A 196 -16.89 16.78 -21.45
C ASP A 196 -16.46 15.66 -20.48
N ILE A 197 -15.15 15.44 -20.35
CA ILE A 197 -14.63 14.45 -19.39
C ILE A 197 -14.93 14.90 -17.95
N ALA A 198 -14.73 16.18 -17.62
CA ALA A 198 -15.04 16.71 -16.28
C ALA A 198 -16.54 16.57 -15.95
N GLU A 199 -17.43 16.93 -16.88
CA GLU A 199 -18.87 16.74 -16.71
C GLU A 199 -19.24 15.26 -16.59
N GLY A 200 -18.59 14.39 -17.36
CA GLY A 200 -18.75 12.93 -17.27
C GLY A 200 -18.36 12.38 -15.89
N ILE A 201 -17.32 12.91 -15.26
CA ILE A 201 -16.91 12.53 -13.89
C ILE A 201 -18.01 12.93 -12.90
N TYR A 202 -18.48 14.18 -12.95
CA TYR A 202 -19.60 14.62 -12.11
C TYR A 202 -20.85 13.76 -12.33
N HIS A 203 -21.18 13.45 -13.58
CA HIS A 203 -22.32 12.60 -13.91
C HIS A 203 -22.17 11.21 -13.28
N ALA A 204 -21.02 10.57 -13.44
CA ALA A 204 -20.75 9.24 -12.90
C ALA A 204 -20.91 9.20 -11.37
N VAL A 205 -20.29 10.13 -10.66
CA VAL A 205 -20.38 10.23 -9.19
C VAL A 205 -21.83 10.46 -8.74
N ASN A 206 -22.53 11.42 -9.37
CA ASN A 206 -23.91 11.75 -9.01
C ASN A 206 -24.92 10.63 -9.33
N HIS A 207 -24.54 9.66 -10.16
CA HIS A 207 -25.36 8.49 -10.50
C HIS A 207 -24.88 7.22 -9.79
N GLY A 208 -24.06 7.35 -8.75
CA GLY A 208 -23.72 6.27 -7.84
C GLY A 208 -22.62 5.34 -8.34
N ALA A 209 -21.71 5.82 -9.19
CA ALA A 209 -20.51 5.06 -9.54
C ALA A 209 -19.61 4.86 -8.32
N ASP A 210 -19.20 3.62 -8.08
CA ASP A 210 -18.18 3.30 -7.07
C ASP A 210 -16.76 3.34 -7.67
N VAL A 211 -16.65 3.05 -8.97
CA VAL A 211 -15.41 3.07 -9.74
C VAL A 211 -15.63 3.84 -11.04
N ILE A 212 -14.67 4.69 -11.41
CA ILE A 212 -14.60 5.37 -12.71
C ILE A 212 -13.38 4.86 -13.47
N ASN A 213 -13.60 4.28 -14.65
CA ASN A 213 -12.56 3.92 -15.60
C ASN A 213 -12.43 4.99 -16.69
N MET A 214 -11.24 5.54 -16.86
CA MET A 214 -10.86 6.47 -17.93
C MET A 214 -9.74 5.89 -18.77
N SER A 215 -10.09 5.18 -19.83
CA SER A 215 -9.14 4.61 -20.79
C SER A 215 -8.67 5.65 -21.83
N LEU A 216 -8.41 6.86 -21.34
CA LEU A 216 -8.16 8.08 -22.10
C LEU A 216 -7.08 8.94 -21.43
N GLY A 217 -6.55 9.91 -22.17
CA GLY A 217 -5.62 10.89 -21.62
C GLY A 217 -4.93 11.71 -22.70
N ILE A 218 -4.26 12.78 -22.28
CA ILE A 218 -3.42 13.59 -23.15
C ILE A 218 -2.00 13.03 -23.19
N SER A 219 -1.30 13.16 -24.32
CA SER A 219 0.10 12.68 -24.46
C SER A 219 0.98 13.17 -23.31
N ALA A 220 1.69 12.25 -22.67
CA ALA A 220 2.56 12.56 -21.53
C ALA A 220 3.68 13.55 -21.91
N ARG A 221 3.98 13.66 -23.21
CA ARG A 221 5.00 14.56 -23.77
C ARG A 221 4.67 16.04 -23.61
N TYR A 222 3.40 16.40 -23.41
CA TYR A 222 3.02 17.77 -23.11
C TYR A 222 3.37 18.19 -21.67
N GLY A 223 3.65 17.24 -20.78
CA GLY A 223 4.02 17.53 -19.40
C GLY A 223 2.91 18.17 -18.57
N ILE A 224 1.65 17.99 -18.97
CA ILE A 224 0.47 18.44 -18.21
C ILE A 224 0.28 17.49 -17.04
N THR A 225 0.17 18.04 -15.82
CA THR A 225 -0.06 17.28 -14.58
C THR A 225 -1.22 17.78 -13.75
N ASN A 226 -1.78 18.93 -14.12
CA ASN A 226 -2.91 19.61 -13.49
C ASN A 226 -3.64 20.41 -14.56
N ASP A 227 -4.94 20.61 -14.37
CA ASP A 227 -5.78 21.43 -15.22
C ASP A 227 -6.97 22.01 -14.42
N PRO A 228 -7.26 23.32 -14.51
CA PRO A 228 -8.30 23.96 -13.71
C PRO A 228 -9.74 23.51 -14.05
N VAL A 229 -9.97 22.82 -15.18
CA VAL A 229 -11.28 22.28 -15.55
C VAL A 229 -11.44 20.87 -14.98
N MET A 230 -10.42 20.03 -15.13
CA MET A 230 -10.47 18.61 -14.75
C MET A 230 -10.17 18.36 -13.27
N ASP A 231 -9.22 19.10 -12.66
CA ASP A 231 -8.79 18.87 -11.26
C ASP A 231 -9.96 18.92 -10.26
N PRO A 232 -10.90 19.89 -10.32
CA PRO A 232 -12.04 19.91 -9.41
C PRO A 232 -12.95 18.67 -9.52
N ALA A 233 -13.11 18.12 -10.74
CA ALA A 233 -13.93 16.93 -10.95
C ALA A 233 -13.26 15.67 -10.39
N LEU A 234 -11.94 15.53 -10.59
CA LEU A 234 -11.15 14.43 -10.03
C LEU A 234 -11.09 14.48 -8.49
N GLN A 235 -10.99 15.69 -7.94
CA GLN A 235 -11.05 15.91 -6.50
C GLN A 235 -12.45 15.59 -5.94
N TYR A 236 -13.51 15.99 -6.63
CA TYR A 236 -14.89 15.66 -6.25
C TYR A 236 -15.13 14.15 -6.19
N ALA A 237 -14.69 13.39 -7.20
CA ALA A 237 -14.78 11.93 -7.18
C ALA A 237 -14.06 11.33 -5.97
N ALA A 238 -12.87 11.83 -5.63
CA ALA A 238 -12.12 11.36 -4.46
C ALA A 238 -12.81 11.69 -3.12
N GLU A 239 -13.40 12.88 -3.01
CA GLU A 239 -14.13 13.32 -1.81
C GLU A 239 -15.40 12.51 -1.56
N GLU A 240 -16.08 12.09 -2.62
CA GLU A 240 -17.25 11.20 -2.56
C GLU A 240 -16.86 9.72 -2.42
N GLY A 241 -15.56 9.41 -2.34
CA GLY A 241 -15.07 8.05 -2.14
C GLY A 241 -15.15 7.16 -3.38
N VAL A 242 -15.20 7.75 -4.58
CA VAL A 242 -15.22 7.02 -5.85
C VAL A 242 -13.79 6.73 -6.31
N VAL A 243 -13.50 5.47 -6.62
CA VAL A 243 -12.17 5.06 -7.10
C VAL A 243 -12.01 5.44 -8.56
N VAL A 244 -11.00 6.25 -8.87
CA VAL A 244 -10.73 6.69 -10.25
C VAL A 244 -9.49 5.99 -10.79
N VAL A 245 -9.61 5.35 -11.95
CA VAL A 245 -8.53 4.60 -12.63
C VAL A 245 -8.35 5.18 -14.03
N ALA A 246 -7.11 5.44 -14.43
CA ALA A 246 -6.82 5.97 -15.77
C ALA A 246 -5.60 5.35 -16.43
N ALA A 247 -5.65 5.27 -17.76
CA ALA A 247 -4.57 4.76 -18.59
C ALA A 247 -3.33 5.67 -18.56
N ALA A 248 -2.15 5.08 -18.38
CA ALA A 248 -0.89 5.84 -18.32
C ALA A 248 -0.50 6.51 -19.65
N GLY A 249 -1.05 6.03 -20.78
CA GLY A 249 -0.82 6.56 -22.13
C GLY A 249 0.17 5.71 -22.95
N ASN A 250 0.14 5.92 -24.28
CA ASN A 250 0.76 5.01 -25.27
C ASN A 250 1.94 5.64 -26.05
N ASP A 251 2.60 6.67 -25.52
CA ASP A 251 3.66 7.42 -26.21
C ASP A 251 5.07 6.78 -26.09
N GLY A 252 5.19 5.69 -25.33
CA GLY A 252 6.47 5.12 -24.87
C GLY A 252 7.30 6.11 -24.05
N HIS A 253 6.65 7.08 -23.41
CA HIS A 253 7.32 8.12 -22.63
C HIS A 253 7.87 7.54 -21.32
N ARG A 254 9.05 7.98 -20.90
CA ARG A 254 9.80 7.37 -19.78
C ARG A 254 10.00 8.28 -18.57
N LYS A 255 9.41 9.48 -18.59
CA LYS A 255 9.59 10.48 -17.53
C LYS A 255 8.37 10.60 -16.62
N ASN A 256 7.18 10.46 -17.19
CA ASN A 256 5.91 10.62 -16.53
C ASN A 256 4.80 9.94 -17.34
N VAL A 257 3.68 9.67 -16.68
CA VAL A 257 2.44 9.21 -17.31
C VAL A 257 1.58 10.39 -17.80
N SER A 258 0.55 10.06 -18.58
CA SER A 258 -0.44 11.00 -19.12
C SER A 258 -1.32 11.62 -18.03
N TYR A 259 -1.90 12.78 -18.32
CA TYR A 259 -3.02 13.33 -17.53
C TYR A 259 -4.35 12.82 -18.14
N PRO A 260 -5.35 12.40 -17.34
CA PRO A 260 -5.48 12.56 -15.89
C PRO A 260 -4.79 11.50 -15.02
N ALA A 261 -4.16 10.46 -15.59
CA ALA A 261 -3.55 9.38 -14.81
C ALA A 261 -2.52 9.86 -13.77
N ILE A 262 -1.70 10.87 -14.08
CA ILE A 262 -0.72 11.44 -13.16
C ILE A 262 -1.33 12.21 -11.98
N TYR A 263 -2.63 12.50 -11.99
CA TYR A 263 -3.28 13.27 -10.94
C TYR A 263 -3.29 12.48 -9.62
N PRO A 264 -2.96 13.08 -8.46
CA PRO A 264 -2.66 12.33 -7.23
C PRO A 264 -3.76 11.37 -6.73
N THR A 265 -5.03 11.68 -6.96
CA THR A 265 -6.15 10.84 -6.51
C THR A 265 -6.47 9.71 -7.50
N VAL A 266 -5.92 9.73 -8.71
CA VAL A 266 -6.18 8.77 -9.80
C VAL A 266 -5.16 7.63 -9.78
N ILE A 267 -5.61 6.39 -9.96
CA ILE A 267 -4.73 5.22 -10.08
C ILE A 267 -4.26 5.12 -11.54
N ALA A 268 -2.97 5.35 -11.77
CA ALA A 268 -2.35 5.32 -13.09
C ALA A 268 -1.93 3.90 -13.50
N VAL A 269 -2.39 3.46 -14.66
CA VAL A 269 -2.22 2.08 -15.12
C VAL A 269 -1.39 1.98 -16.38
N GLY A 270 -0.20 1.38 -16.27
CA GLY A 270 0.63 0.99 -17.41
C GLY A 270 0.26 -0.39 -17.94
N ALA A 271 0.81 -0.74 -19.11
CA ALA A 271 0.47 -1.97 -19.82
C ALA A 271 1.60 -3.01 -19.79
N THR A 272 1.26 -4.30 -19.61
CA THR A 272 2.14 -5.45 -19.82
C THR A 272 1.73 -6.30 -21.03
N ASP A 273 2.68 -7.05 -21.57
CA ASP A 273 2.45 -8.13 -22.55
C ASP A 273 2.33 -9.52 -21.88
N ALA A 274 2.10 -10.57 -22.68
CA ALA A 274 1.91 -11.95 -22.22
C ALA A 274 3.12 -12.58 -21.49
N ARG A 275 4.28 -11.92 -21.52
CA ARG A 275 5.51 -12.35 -20.83
C ARG A 275 5.72 -11.61 -19.51
N ASP A 276 4.70 -10.90 -19.05
CA ASP A 276 4.73 -10.00 -17.90
C ASP A 276 5.83 -8.91 -18.06
N GLN A 277 6.05 -8.43 -19.28
CA GLN A 277 6.96 -7.31 -19.54
C GLN A 277 6.18 -6.05 -19.82
N VAL A 278 6.65 -4.91 -19.30
CA VAL A 278 6.02 -3.61 -19.59
C VAL A 278 6.10 -3.34 -21.10
N ALA A 279 4.94 -3.14 -21.71
CA ALA A 279 4.78 -3.01 -23.14
C ALA A 279 5.52 -1.79 -23.67
N ARG A 280 6.13 -1.92 -24.86
CA ARG A 280 7.01 -0.90 -25.45
C ARG A 280 6.35 0.48 -25.63
N TYR A 281 5.03 0.51 -25.80
CA TYR A 281 4.25 1.73 -25.98
C TYR A 281 3.82 2.35 -24.64
N SER A 282 3.85 1.61 -23.53
CA SER A 282 3.37 2.11 -22.25
C SER A 282 4.22 3.28 -21.78
N ASN A 283 3.55 4.37 -21.43
CA ASN A 283 4.18 5.44 -20.65
C ASN A 283 4.55 4.90 -19.26
N ARG A 284 5.63 5.45 -18.72
CA ARG A 284 6.22 5.08 -17.44
C ARG A 284 6.97 6.28 -16.84
N GLY A 285 7.37 6.19 -15.59
CA GLY A 285 8.06 7.25 -14.86
C GLY A 285 7.22 7.79 -13.71
N ALA A 286 7.36 9.08 -13.43
CA ALA A 286 6.62 9.74 -12.36
C ALA A 286 5.10 9.61 -12.55
N GLY A 287 4.41 9.28 -11.46
CA GLY A 287 2.95 9.15 -11.41
C GLY A 287 2.40 7.81 -11.92
N LEU A 288 3.23 6.82 -12.26
CA LEU A 288 2.76 5.46 -12.54
C LEU A 288 2.49 4.75 -11.20
N ASP A 289 1.34 4.08 -11.05
CA ASP A 289 1.03 3.33 -9.83
C ASP A 289 1.27 1.83 -10.01
N VAL A 290 0.63 1.22 -10.99
CA VAL A 290 0.68 -0.23 -11.23
C VAL A 290 0.67 -0.51 -12.73
N VAL A 291 0.95 -1.74 -13.11
CA VAL A 291 0.74 -2.23 -14.47
C VAL A 291 -0.27 -3.36 -14.50
N ALA A 292 -0.95 -3.48 -15.64
CA ALA A 292 -1.92 -4.53 -15.91
C ALA A 292 -1.81 -5.00 -17.37
N PRO A 293 -2.40 -6.16 -17.73
CA PRO A 293 -2.34 -6.67 -19.10
C PRO A 293 -2.92 -5.69 -20.11
N GLY A 294 -2.08 -5.22 -21.03
CA GLY A 294 -2.49 -4.35 -22.14
C GLY A 294 -2.17 -4.92 -23.52
N GLY A 295 -1.42 -6.01 -23.60
CA GLY A 295 -1.17 -6.79 -24.82
C GLY A 295 -0.16 -6.20 -25.80
N ASP A 296 0.27 -7.03 -26.75
CA ASP A 296 1.13 -6.69 -27.88
C ASP A 296 0.71 -7.52 -29.10
N THR A 297 -0.14 -6.95 -29.97
CA THR A 297 -0.68 -7.65 -31.15
C THR A 297 0.38 -7.85 -32.25
N SER A 298 1.65 -7.48 -32.01
CA SER A 298 2.76 -7.84 -32.90
C SER A 298 3.44 -9.15 -32.51
N ARG A 299 2.95 -9.81 -31.46
CA ARG A 299 3.53 -11.01 -30.86
C ARG A 299 2.47 -12.07 -30.59
N ASP A 300 2.94 -13.29 -30.43
CA ASP A 300 2.20 -14.47 -29.99
C ASP A 300 3.20 -15.28 -29.17
N ASP A 301 3.12 -15.13 -27.86
CA ASP A 301 3.98 -15.73 -26.84
C ASP A 301 3.16 -16.50 -25.78
N ASP A 302 1.82 -16.47 -25.84
CA ASP A 302 0.94 -17.16 -24.89
C ASP A 302 0.72 -18.66 -25.22
N GLY A 303 1.01 -19.06 -26.45
CA GLY A 303 0.94 -20.44 -26.91
C GLY A 303 -0.49 -20.95 -27.13
N ASP A 304 -1.42 -20.05 -27.45
CA ASP A 304 -2.80 -20.41 -27.75
C ASP A 304 -2.89 -21.37 -28.98
N PRO A 305 -3.94 -22.19 -29.08
CA PRO A 305 -4.01 -23.24 -30.08
C PRO A 305 -4.16 -22.72 -31.53
N GLN A 306 -4.53 -21.45 -31.70
CA GLN A 306 -4.79 -20.81 -32.99
C GLN A 306 -3.66 -19.87 -33.42
N ASN A 307 -2.67 -19.60 -32.55
CA ASN A 307 -1.56 -18.68 -32.79
C ASN A 307 -2.08 -17.26 -33.10
N TYR A 308 -3.04 -16.81 -32.30
CA TYR A 308 -3.57 -15.46 -32.37
C TYR A 308 -2.59 -14.47 -31.72
N PRO A 309 -2.61 -13.19 -32.14
CA PRO A 309 -1.77 -12.20 -31.48
C PRO A 309 -2.17 -11.96 -30.02
N ASP A 310 -1.19 -11.70 -29.15
CA ASP A 310 -1.34 -11.48 -27.69
C ASP A 310 -1.98 -10.11 -27.36
N GLY A 311 -3.13 -9.78 -27.94
CA GLY A 311 -3.95 -8.65 -27.52
C GLY A 311 -4.87 -9.00 -26.34
N VAL A 312 -5.61 -8.01 -25.86
CA VAL A 312 -6.76 -8.22 -24.96
C VAL A 312 -7.98 -8.48 -25.83
N LEU A 313 -8.62 -9.64 -25.65
CA LEU A 313 -9.74 -10.10 -26.46
C LEU A 313 -11.07 -9.77 -25.78
N GLN A 314 -11.92 -9.00 -26.45
CA GLN A 314 -13.30 -8.75 -26.02
C GLN A 314 -14.27 -8.64 -27.19
N GLU A 315 -15.56 -8.83 -26.90
CA GLU A 315 -16.64 -8.53 -27.84
C GLU A 315 -16.78 -7.02 -28.04
N THR A 316 -16.83 -6.57 -29.28
CA THR A 316 -17.13 -5.17 -29.62
C THR A 316 -17.65 -5.03 -31.06
N ASP A 317 -18.19 -3.87 -31.41
CA ASP A 317 -18.56 -3.49 -32.78
C ASP A 317 -17.71 -2.29 -33.22
N ILE A 318 -16.86 -2.50 -34.23
CA ILE A 318 -15.98 -1.48 -34.82
C ILE A 318 -16.58 -0.88 -36.10
N GLY A 319 -17.91 -0.90 -36.24
CA GLY A 319 -18.65 -0.43 -37.42
C GLY A 319 -18.72 -1.44 -38.57
N SER A 320 -18.11 -2.62 -38.41
CA SER A 320 -18.21 -3.75 -39.35
C SER A 320 -19.16 -4.86 -38.87
N GLY A 321 -19.82 -4.64 -37.72
CA GLY A 321 -20.65 -5.61 -37.02
C GLY A 321 -19.93 -6.24 -35.83
N TRP A 322 -20.73 -6.81 -34.92
CA TRP A 322 -20.28 -7.49 -33.71
C TRP A 322 -19.32 -8.65 -33.98
N ASN A 323 -18.18 -8.64 -33.30
CA ASN A 323 -17.22 -9.76 -33.25
C ASN A 323 -16.32 -9.65 -32.01
N TYR A 324 -15.39 -10.58 -31.87
CA TYR A 324 -14.38 -10.58 -30.81
C TYR A 324 -13.05 -10.08 -31.38
N TYR A 325 -12.55 -8.99 -30.82
CA TYR A 325 -11.37 -8.30 -31.34
C TYR A 325 -10.26 -8.21 -30.30
N PHE A 326 -9.03 -8.43 -30.77
CA PHE A 326 -7.81 -8.23 -30.00
C PHE A 326 -7.36 -6.77 -30.09
N PHE A 327 -7.43 -6.05 -28.98
CA PHE A 327 -6.88 -4.68 -28.87
C PHE A 327 -5.60 -4.67 -28.04
N GLN A 328 -4.81 -3.61 -28.18
CA GLN A 328 -3.67 -3.35 -27.31
C GLN A 328 -3.60 -1.89 -26.86
N GLY A 329 -3.10 -1.67 -25.65
CA GLY A 329 -2.91 -0.33 -25.11
C GLY A 329 -2.97 -0.27 -23.60
N THR A 330 -2.52 0.84 -23.03
CA THR A 330 -2.82 1.17 -21.62
C THR A 330 -4.32 1.33 -21.38
N SER A 331 -5.08 1.66 -22.43
CA SER A 331 -6.54 1.63 -22.44
C SER A 331 -7.13 0.24 -22.19
N MET A 332 -6.45 -0.84 -22.60
CA MET A 332 -6.86 -2.22 -22.30
C MET A 332 -6.33 -2.68 -20.93
N ALA A 333 -5.29 -2.03 -20.39
CA ALA A 333 -4.77 -2.31 -19.06
C ALA A 333 -5.64 -1.70 -17.95
N SER A 334 -6.06 -0.44 -18.08
CA SER A 334 -6.92 0.25 -17.12
C SER A 334 -8.19 -0.52 -16.70
N PRO A 335 -8.99 -1.14 -17.60
CA PRO A 335 -10.19 -1.86 -17.19
C PRO A 335 -9.91 -3.09 -16.31
N HIS A 336 -8.73 -3.72 -16.42
CA HIS A 336 -8.35 -4.80 -15.49
C HIS A 336 -8.21 -4.29 -14.05
N VAL A 337 -7.64 -3.10 -13.87
CA VAL A 337 -7.49 -2.46 -12.55
C VAL A 337 -8.86 -1.99 -12.05
N SER A 338 -9.68 -1.37 -12.91
CA SER A 338 -11.04 -0.95 -12.56
C SER A 338 -11.92 -2.12 -12.13
N ALA A 339 -11.82 -3.25 -12.84
CA ALA A 339 -12.53 -4.46 -12.47
C ALA A 339 -11.99 -5.08 -11.18
N THR A 340 -10.67 -5.09 -10.97
CA THR A 340 -10.10 -5.57 -9.69
C THR A 340 -10.54 -4.69 -8.52
N ALA A 341 -10.62 -3.36 -8.70
CA ALA A 341 -11.21 -2.46 -7.72
C ALA A 341 -12.67 -2.81 -7.42
N ALA A 342 -13.47 -3.13 -8.45
CA ALA A 342 -14.84 -3.58 -8.26
C ALA A 342 -14.94 -4.92 -7.51
N LEU A 343 -14.05 -5.88 -7.79
CA LEU A 343 -13.96 -7.11 -7.03
C LEU A 343 -13.69 -6.83 -5.55
N LEU A 344 -12.69 -5.98 -5.23
CA LEU A 344 -12.32 -5.62 -3.86
C LEU A 344 -13.46 -4.93 -3.11
N LEU A 345 -14.15 -3.98 -3.74
CA LEU A 345 -15.32 -3.30 -3.17
C LEU A 345 -16.46 -4.28 -2.87
N SER A 346 -16.78 -5.17 -3.81
CA SER A 346 -17.81 -6.21 -3.60
C SER A 346 -17.43 -7.19 -2.48
N HIS A 347 -16.13 -7.33 -2.20
CA HIS A 347 -15.57 -8.16 -1.14
C HIS A 347 -15.40 -7.43 0.21
N GLY A 348 -15.92 -6.20 0.32
CA GLY A 348 -15.98 -5.44 1.57
C GLY A 348 -14.77 -4.55 1.85
N ALA A 349 -13.88 -4.33 0.87
CA ALA A 349 -12.83 -3.31 1.00
C ALA A 349 -13.45 -1.90 1.05
N ALA A 350 -12.91 -1.03 1.89
CA ALA A 350 -13.26 0.39 1.88
C ALA A 350 -12.63 1.09 0.65
N PRO A 351 -13.31 2.02 -0.03
CA PRO A 351 -12.77 2.69 -1.22
C PRO A 351 -11.40 3.34 -1.02
N GLY A 352 -11.16 3.96 0.15
CA GLY A 352 -9.88 4.57 0.49
C GLY A 352 -8.69 3.59 0.58
N ASN A 353 -8.95 2.29 0.75
CA ASN A 353 -7.92 1.24 0.85
C ASN A 353 -7.64 0.56 -0.49
N ILE A 354 -8.40 0.86 -1.55
CA ILE A 354 -8.30 0.15 -2.83
C ILE A 354 -6.92 0.34 -3.46
N ARG A 355 -6.38 1.58 -3.41
CA ARG A 355 -5.05 1.87 -3.96
C ARG A 355 -3.96 1.04 -3.28
N SER A 356 -3.92 1.01 -1.94
CA SER A 356 -2.90 0.25 -1.21
C SER A 356 -3.06 -1.26 -1.43
N LEU A 357 -4.28 -1.79 -1.39
CA LEU A 357 -4.56 -3.20 -1.68
C LEU A 357 -4.07 -3.64 -3.07
N LEU A 358 -4.17 -2.76 -4.06
CA LEU A 358 -3.64 -3.00 -5.41
C LEU A 358 -2.11 -2.91 -5.46
N GLN A 359 -1.49 -1.96 -4.76
CA GLN A 359 -0.05 -1.71 -4.78
C GLN A 359 0.75 -2.72 -3.94
N ASP A 360 0.25 -3.11 -2.78
CA ASP A 360 0.98 -3.96 -1.83
C ASP A 360 0.96 -5.45 -2.21
N ASN A 361 0.07 -5.85 -3.12
CA ASN A 361 -0.17 -7.23 -3.51
C ASN A 361 0.11 -7.48 -5.01
N THR A 362 0.94 -6.65 -5.62
CA THR A 362 1.38 -6.86 -7.00
C THR A 362 2.37 -8.03 -7.09
N LYS A 363 2.45 -8.59 -8.30
CA LYS A 363 3.64 -9.31 -8.75
C LYS A 363 4.67 -8.29 -9.21
N ASP A 364 5.73 -8.15 -8.44
CA ASP A 364 6.87 -7.36 -8.84
C ASP A 364 7.58 -7.97 -10.06
N ILE A 365 7.86 -7.14 -11.07
CA ILE A 365 8.44 -7.57 -12.36
C ILE A 365 9.93 -7.25 -12.44
N TYR A 366 10.38 -6.13 -11.87
CA TYR A 366 11.72 -5.58 -12.12
C TYR A 366 12.55 -5.42 -10.85
N GLU A 367 12.29 -4.37 -10.08
CA GLU A 367 13.07 -4.03 -8.88
C GLU A 367 12.18 -4.17 -7.66
N ASN A 368 12.71 -4.76 -6.57
CA ASN A 368 11.93 -4.99 -5.35
C ASN A 368 11.24 -3.71 -4.83
N GLY A 369 9.92 -3.68 -4.91
CA GLY A 369 9.08 -2.54 -4.52
C GLY A 369 8.81 -1.59 -5.69
N TYR A 370 8.62 -0.30 -5.39
CA TYR A 370 8.31 0.67 -6.43
C TYR A 370 9.49 0.91 -7.39
N ASP A 371 9.22 0.83 -8.69
CA ASP A 371 10.14 1.18 -9.76
C ASP A 371 9.48 2.05 -10.85
N SER A 372 10.26 2.91 -11.50
CA SER A 372 9.73 3.85 -12.51
C SER A 372 9.27 3.22 -13.83
N THR A 373 9.46 1.91 -14.01
CA THR A 373 9.07 1.14 -15.20
C THR A 373 7.75 0.44 -15.00
N SER A 374 7.53 -0.23 -13.86
CA SER A 374 6.30 -0.98 -13.58
C SER A 374 5.45 -0.44 -12.43
N GLY A 375 5.84 0.69 -11.84
CA GLY A 375 5.20 1.20 -10.64
C GLY A 375 5.47 0.24 -9.49
N TRP A 376 4.43 -0.18 -8.78
CA TRP A 376 4.51 -1.25 -7.79
C TRP A 376 4.50 -2.66 -8.41
N GLY A 377 4.22 -2.81 -9.71
CA GLY A 377 4.24 -4.10 -10.39
C GLY A 377 2.90 -4.48 -11.03
N LEU A 378 2.81 -5.73 -11.48
CA LEU A 378 1.62 -6.30 -12.14
C LEU A 378 0.55 -6.65 -11.11
N ILE A 379 -0.66 -6.11 -11.25
CA ILE A 379 -1.77 -6.41 -10.33
C ILE A 379 -2.03 -7.92 -10.23
N GLN A 380 -2.41 -8.40 -9.04
CA GLN A 380 -2.84 -9.79 -8.81
C GLN A 380 -4.19 -9.77 -8.08
N ALA A 381 -5.28 -10.00 -8.80
CA ALA A 381 -6.64 -9.79 -8.29
C ALA A 381 -6.95 -10.70 -7.08
N TYR A 382 -6.53 -11.97 -7.13
CA TYR A 382 -6.76 -12.90 -6.03
C TYR A 382 -5.94 -12.55 -4.79
N ASP A 383 -4.64 -12.27 -4.93
CA ASP A 383 -3.80 -11.86 -3.80
C ASP A 383 -4.33 -10.59 -3.11
N SER A 384 -4.77 -9.58 -3.88
CA SER A 384 -5.43 -8.38 -3.34
C SER A 384 -6.74 -8.72 -2.59
N LEU A 385 -7.57 -9.65 -3.11
CA LEU A 385 -8.82 -10.07 -2.44
C LEU A 385 -8.57 -10.84 -1.13
N VAL A 386 -7.52 -11.66 -1.08
CA VAL A 386 -7.10 -12.35 0.14
C VAL A 386 -6.63 -11.33 1.19
N ALA A 387 -5.98 -10.24 0.77
CA ALA A 387 -5.54 -9.18 1.66
C ALA A 387 -6.70 -8.43 2.35
N VAL A 388 -7.88 -8.31 1.71
CA VAL A 388 -9.06 -7.66 2.33
C VAL A 388 -9.49 -8.32 3.63
N ASN A 389 -9.45 -9.65 3.70
CA ASN A 389 -9.80 -10.43 4.90
C ASN A 389 -8.59 -10.84 5.72
N SER A 390 -7.40 -10.48 5.26
CA SER A 390 -6.20 -10.55 6.07
C SER A 390 -6.32 -9.41 7.07
N VAL A 391 -6.93 -9.71 8.21
CA VAL A 391 -6.66 -8.98 9.44
C VAL A 391 -5.15 -9.05 9.60
N THR A 392 -4.44 -8.05 9.08
CA THR A 392 -3.11 -7.71 9.58
C THR A 392 -3.36 -7.58 11.07
N VAL A 393 -2.81 -8.52 11.83
CA VAL A 393 -2.83 -8.38 13.28
C VAL A 393 -1.93 -7.20 13.51
N ASN A 394 -2.53 -6.00 13.62
CA ASN A 394 -1.82 -4.77 13.90
C ASN A 394 -0.76 -5.09 14.96
N GLN A 395 0.51 -4.91 14.62
CA GLN A 395 1.57 -5.11 15.58
C GLN A 395 1.74 -3.79 16.33
N PRO A 396 1.97 -3.82 17.65
CA PRO A 396 2.36 -2.60 18.32
C PRO A 396 3.67 -2.07 17.69
N PRO A 397 3.84 -0.75 17.57
CA PRO A 397 5.02 -0.16 16.97
C PRO A 397 6.31 -0.56 17.71
N ILE A 398 7.44 -0.43 17.04
CA ILE A 398 8.77 -0.60 17.66
C ILE A 398 9.32 0.78 18.01
N ALA A 399 9.26 1.12 19.30
CA ALA A 399 9.81 2.37 19.83
C ALA A 399 11.35 2.32 19.82
N ALA A 400 11.97 3.30 19.15
CA ALA A 400 13.42 3.46 19.14
C ALA A 400 13.82 4.94 19.07
N PHE A 401 14.85 5.32 19.81
CA PHE A 401 15.39 6.67 19.77
C PHE A 401 16.90 6.74 19.95
N ALA A 402 17.47 7.85 19.49
CA ALA A 402 18.82 8.30 19.79
C ALA A 402 18.78 9.57 20.65
N ASP A 403 19.84 9.79 21.41
CA ASP A 403 20.03 10.95 22.30
C ASP A 403 21.43 11.53 22.13
N ASN A 404 21.56 12.83 22.36
CA ASN A 404 22.82 13.55 22.41
C ASN A 404 22.73 14.64 23.49
N CYS A 405 23.64 14.64 24.46
CA CYS A 405 23.63 15.57 25.59
C CYS A 405 24.87 16.47 25.59
N ASP A 406 24.65 17.76 25.83
CA ASP A 406 25.67 18.77 26.08
C ASP A 406 25.36 19.45 27.43
N GLY A 407 26.18 19.14 28.43
CA GLY A 407 25.92 19.52 29.82
C GLY A 407 24.57 18.99 30.34
N LEU A 408 23.69 19.92 30.72
CA LEU A 408 22.34 19.62 31.21
C LEU A 408 21.26 19.61 30.12
N THR A 409 21.61 19.80 28.83
CA THR A 409 20.62 19.82 27.74
C THR A 409 20.82 18.65 26.80
N CYS A 410 19.77 17.89 26.53
CA CYS A 410 19.79 16.75 25.61
C CYS A 410 18.79 16.91 24.48
N SER A 411 19.18 16.55 23.26
CA SER A 411 18.28 16.37 22.12
C SER A 411 17.94 14.90 21.93
N PHE A 412 16.71 14.61 21.51
CA PHE A 412 16.23 13.25 21.26
C PHE A 412 15.58 13.13 19.89
N ASP A 413 15.85 12.02 19.20
CA ASP A 413 15.35 11.72 17.87
C ASP A 413 14.73 10.32 17.82
N ALA A 414 13.41 10.25 17.64
CA ALA A 414 12.64 9.01 17.51
C ALA A 414 12.51 8.50 16.07
N SER A 415 13.26 9.06 15.11
CA SER A 415 13.14 8.71 13.69
C SER A 415 13.47 7.25 13.35
N ALA A 416 14.13 6.54 14.26
CA ALA A 416 14.40 5.11 14.15
C ALA A 416 13.20 4.21 14.55
N SER A 417 12.10 4.77 15.06
CA SER A 417 10.89 4.00 15.37
C SER A 417 10.22 3.51 14.08
N SER A 418 9.68 2.30 14.09
CA SER A 418 9.07 1.63 12.93
C SER A 418 7.77 0.93 13.28
N ASP A 419 6.91 0.72 12.28
CA ASP A 419 5.60 0.09 12.44
C ASP A 419 5.20 -0.64 11.15
N ASP A 420 4.20 -1.53 11.20
CA ASP A 420 3.57 -2.10 10.00
C ASP A 420 2.52 -1.18 9.36
N GLY A 421 2.14 -0.10 10.05
CA GLY A 421 1.40 1.04 9.54
C GLY A 421 2.16 2.36 9.67
N THR A 422 1.49 3.38 10.19
CA THR A 422 1.99 4.75 10.38
C THR A 422 1.96 5.13 11.86
N ILE A 423 3.08 5.62 12.39
CA ILE A 423 3.14 6.18 13.74
C ILE A 423 2.47 7.56 13.74
N VAL A 424 1.43 7.73 14.56
CA VAL A 424 0.65 8.98 14.66
C VAL A 424 1.00 9.81 15.89
N SER A 425 1.67 9.22 16.88
CA SER A 425 2.04 9.91 18.13
C SER A 425 3.41 9.52 18.65
N TYR A 426 4.12 10.50 19.20
CA TYR A 426 5.38 10.36 19.93
C TYR A 426 5.26 11.12 21.25
N LEU A 427 5.27 10.40 22.37
CA LEU A 427 5.16 10.96 23.72
C LEU A 427 6.42 10.64 24.53
N TRP A 428 6.98 11.67 25.17
CA TRP A 428 8.20 11.60 25.96
C TRP A 428 7.94 11.84 27.43
N SER A 429 8.65 11.10 28.29
CA SER A 429 8.82 11.42 29.71
C SER A 429 10.30 11.38 30.05
N PHE A 430 10.83 12.45 30.64
CA PHE A 430 12.27 12.61 30.85
C PHE A 430 12.77 12.19 32.23
N GLY A 431 11.90 11.65 33.10
CA GLY A 431 12.28 11.18 34.43
C GLY A 431 12.53 12.26 35.49
N ASP A 432 12.50 13.54 35.12
CA ASP A 432 12.56 14.72 36.02
C ASP A 432 11.17 15.31 36.33
N GLY A 433 10.11 14.69 35.80
CA GLY A 433 8.72 15.14 35.89
C GLY A 433 8.24 15.95 34.68
N SER A 434 9.12 16.28 33.73
CA SER A 434 8.76 16.90 32.46
C SER A 434 8.39 15.87 31.37
N SER A 435 7.63 16.32 30.37
CA SER A 435 7.15 15.53 29.24
C SER A 435 7.01 16.41 28.00
N ASP A 436 7.14 15.82 26.81
CA ASP A 436 6.96 16.53 25.54
C ASP A 436 6.36 15.60 24.46
N THR A 437 5.93 16.17 23.34
CA THR A 437 5.39 15.44 22.19
C THR A 437 6.07 15.87 20.90
N GLY A 438 6.47 14.91 20.07
CA GLY A 438 7.10 15.18 18.78
C GLY A 438 8.18 14.17 18.43
N LYS A 439 8.47 14.06 17.13
CA LYS A 439 9.45 13.09 16.60
C LYS A 439 10.90 13.45 16.96
N ILE A 440 11.22 14.75 17.00
CA ILE A 440 12.53 15.30 17.38
C ILE A 440 12.28 16.43 18.38
N ILE A 441 12.87 16.34 19.57
CA ILE A 441 12.65 17.30 20.67
C ILE A 441 13.96 17.55 21.44
N SER A 442 13.94 18.46 22.41
CA SER A 442 15.04 18.66 23.38
C SER A 442 14.51 18.91 24.80
N ASN A 443 15.23 18.43 25.81
CA ASN A 443 14.94 18.69 27.23
C ASN A 443 16.17 19.22 27.96
N SER A 444 15.97 20.12 28.93
CA SER A 444 17.01 20.68 29.79
C SER A 444 16.75 20.34 31.26
N TYR A 445 17.69 19.66 31.90
CA TYR A 445 17.62 19.24 33.29
C TYR A 445 18.09 20.33 34.25
N ALA A 446 17.48 20.42 35.43
CA ALA A 446 17.82 21.45 36.41
C ALA A 446 19.08 21.11 37.23
N THR A 447 19.38 19.83 37.41
CA THR A 447 20.46 19.34 38.25
C THR A 447 21.16 18.15 37.62
N ASP A 448 22.43 17.96 37.94
CA ASP A 448 23.20 16.76 37.63
C ASP A 448 22.48 15.52 38.17
N GLY A 449 22.48 14.44 37.40
CA GLY A 449 21.83 13.21 37.83
C GLY A 449 21.63 12.20 36.72
N SER A 450 21.06 11.05 37.10
CA SER A 450 20.60 10.02 36.18
C SER A 450 19.09 10.05 36.07
N TYR A 451 18.59 10.12 34.84
CA TYR A 451 17.18 10.26 34.51
C TYR A 451 16.73 9.11 33.60
N GLU A 452 15.60 8.48 33.93
CA GLU A 452 14.99 7.44 33.08
C GLU A 452 14.11 8.12 32.02
N VAL A 453 14.58 8.14 30.77
CA VAL A 453 13.82 8.68 29.65
C VAL A 453 13.01 7.56 29.00
N ILE A 454 11.72 7.81 28.81
CA ILE A 454 10.75 6.88 28.21
C ILE A 454 10.16 7.54 26.97
N LEU A 455 10.27 6.83 25.84
CA LEU A 455 9.54 7.15 24.60
C LEU A 455 8.37 6.18 24.48
N THR A 456 7.16 6.70 24.32
CA THR A 456 5.96 5.94 23.93
C THR A 456 5.53 6.37 22.53
N VAL A 457 5.36 5.41 21.63
CA VAL A 457 4.85 5.64 20.27
C VAL A 457 3.52 4.94 20.10
N GLU A 458 2.61 5.56 19.36
CA GLU A 458 1.27 5.04 19.03
C GLU A 458 1.07 5.05 17.51
N ASP A 459 0.51 3.96 16.99
CA ASP A 459 0.21 3.79 15.57
C ASP A 459 -1.19 4.30 15.20
N ASN A 460 -1.48 4.33 13.89
CA ASN A 460 -2.77 4.76 13.33
C ASN A 460 -3.95 3.84 13.70
N ASP A 461 -3.67 2.71 14.35
CA ASP A 461 -4.63 1.68 14.71
C ASP A 461 -4.79 1.57 16.24
N GLY A 462 -4.19 2.49 17.00
CA GLY A 462 -4.36 2.69 18.44
C GLY A 462 -3.57 1.74 19.33
N LEU A 463 -2.58 1.00 18.80
CA LEU A 463 -1.64 0.25 19.64
C LEU A 463 -0.41 1.10 19.96
N SER A 464 0.14 0.88 21.14
CA SER A 464 1.27 1.66 21.64
C SER A 464 2.40 0.77 22.14
N SER A 465 3.62 1.24 22.02
CA SER A 465 4.82 0.60 22.54
C SER A 465 5.73 1.62 23.17
N ALA A 466 6.51 1.20 24.17
CA ALA A 466 7.43 2.07 24.88
C ALA A 466 8.83 1.46 24.96
N THR A 467 9.83 2.33 24.80
CA THR A 467 11.23 2.01 25.07
C THR A 467 11.79 2.99 26.09
N LYS A 468 12.84 2.57 26.81
CA LYS A 468 13.42 3.37 27.89
C LYS A 468 14.94 3.29 27.93
N LYS A 469 15.58 4.39 28.32
CA LYS A 469 17.03 4.50 28.49
C LYS A 469 17.33 5.36 29.71
N ILE A 470 18.32 4.95 30.51
CA ILE A 470 18.84 5.79 31.60
C ILE A 470 19.92 6.70 31.02
N LEU A 471 19.74 8.01 31.16
CA LEU A 471 20.70 9.03 30.76
C LEU A 471 21.32 9.69 31.99
N SER A 472 22.64 9.87 31.96
CA SER A 472 23.34 10.67 32.96
C SER A 472 23.72 12.00 32.36
N VAL A 473 23.28 13.09 33.00
CA VAL A 473 23.64 14.47 32.63
C VAL A 473 24.37 15.11 33.79
N SER A 474 25.33 15.96 33.45
CA SER A 474 26.10 16.72 34.43
C SER A 474 26.31 18.11 33.88
N ALA A 475 26.23 19.14 34.73
CA ALA A 475 26.58 20.49 34.34
C ALA A 475 28.00 20.53 33.79
N THR A 476 28.18 21.19 32.64
CA THR A 476 29.50 21.50 32.12
C THR A 476 30.21 22.33 33.18
N GLN A 477 31.27 21.78 33.77
CA GLN A 477 31.99 22.42 34.85
C GLN A 477 32.78 23.59 34.25
N THR A 478 32.27 24.81 34.39
CA THR A 478 33.00 26.02 34.02
C THR A 478 34.04 26.28 35.11
N CYS A 479 35.30 26.02 34.80
CA CYS A 479 36.37 26.57 35.62
C CYS A 479 36.41 28.10 35.41
N THR A 480 36.61 28.86 36.49
CA THR A 480 36.72 30.32 36.43
C THR A 480 38.16 30.69 36.71
N ASP A 481 38.88 31.08 35.66
CA ASP A 481 40.23 31.64 35.73
C ASP A 481 40.10 33.11 36.20
N ASN A 482 40.25 33.36 37.51
CA ASN A 482 40.03 34.71 38.05
C ASN A 482 41.22 35.66 37.83
N ASP A 483 42.40 35.14 37.49
CA ASP A 483 43.61 35.95 37.26
C ASP A 483 44.04 36.04 35.79
N ALA A 484 43.33 35.35 34.91
CA ALA A 484 43.44 35.34 33.46
C ALA A 484 44.78 34.78 32.93
N ASP A 485 45.41 33.86 33.66
CA ASP A 485 46.67 33.23 33.26
C ASP A 485 46.51 32.09 32.23
N GLY A 486 45.27 31.66 31.98
CA GLY A 486 44.91 30.62 31.03
C GLY A 486 44.86 29.20 31.60
N PHE A 487 45.04 29.03 32.91
CA PHE A 487 44.90 27.76 33.65
C PHE A 487 43.78 27.87 34.70
N CYS A 488 43.18 26.73 35.05
CA CYS A 488 42.08 26.72 36.00
C CYS A 488 41.95 25.34 36.66
N ALA A 489 41.62 25.28 37.95
CA ALA A 489 41.48 24.02 38.66
C ALA A 489 40.16 23.30 38.33
N GLY A 490 40.18 22.43 37.31
CA GLY A 490 38.99 21.73 36.80
C GLY A 490 39.27 20.55 35.85
N VAL A 491 39.66 19.42 36.43
CA VAL A 491 39.54 18.00 36.01
C VAL A 491 40.02 17.48 34.64
N GLU A 492 40.09 18.21 33.51
CA GLU A 492 40.26 17.49 32.21
C GLU A 492 41.60 17.55 31.47
N LEU A 493 42.61 18.31 31.91
CA LEU A 493 43.88 18.40 31.16
C LEU A 493 45.15 18.02 31.94
N GLY A 494 45.05 17.63 33.21
CA GLY A 494 46.22 17.21 34.01
C GLY A 494 47.23 18.34 34.31
N VAL A 495 46.92 19.57 33.92
CA VAL A 495 47.59 20.81 34.31
C VAL A 495 46.60 21.59 35.16
N ASN A 496 46.89 21.71 36.45
CA ASN A 496 46.00 22.30 37.45
C ASN A 496 46.76 23.44 38.12
N ASP A 497 46.27 24.67 38.03
CA ASP A 497 46.71 25.74 38.93
C ASP A 497 46.26 25.40 40.36
N CYS A 498 47.15 25.57 41.32
CA CYS A 498 46.88 25.33 42.73
C CYS A 498 46.11 26.48 43.40
N ASN A 499 46.06 27.66 42.76
CA ASN A 499 45.38 28.85 43.26
C ASN A 499 44.91 29.79 42.13
N ASP A 500 43.67 29.58 41.66
CA ASP A 500 43.00 30.35 40.59
C ASP A 500 42.74 31.85 40.90
N ASN A 501 43.43 32.45 41.88
CA ASN A 501 43.41 33.89 42.20
C ASN A 501 44.82 34.50 42.27
N ASP A 502 45.87 33.75 41.95
CA ASP A 502 47.27 34.18 42.05
C ASP A 502 48.13 33.64 40.91
N ASN A 503 48.35 34.50 39.91
CA ASN A 503 49.10 34.20 38.68
C ASN A 503 50.62 33.93 38.88
N GLN A 504 51.06 33.69 40.11
CA GLN A 504 52.44 33.40 40.49
C GLN A 504 52.64 31.98 41.02
N VAL A 505 51.63 31.10 40.94
CA VAL A 505 51.70 29.73 41.46
C VAL A 505 51.19 28.76 40.40
N TYR A 506 52.03 27.86 39.86
CA TYR A 506 51.54 26.80 38.96
C TYR A 506 52.53 25.62 38.83
N PRO A 507 52.07 24.36 38.70
CA PRO A 507 52.96 23.21 38.58
C PRO A 507 53.58 23.09 37.18
N GLY A 508 54.91 22.95 37.12
CA GLY A 508 55.58 22.34 35.97
C GLY A 508 56.17 23.27 34.90
N HIS A 509 56.40 24.56 35.17
CA HIS A 509 57.29 25.33 34.30
C HIS A 509 58.72 24.80 34.41
N ASN A 510 59.37 24.54 33.27
CA ASN A 510 60.82 24.46 33.25
C ASN A 510 61.39 25.87 33.41
N ASP A 511 62.31 26.04 34.36
CA ASP A 511 63.16 27.23 34.37
C ASP A 511 63.96 27.27 33.06
N SER A 512 64.33 28.46 32.59
CA SER A 512 65.11 28.54 31.35
C SER A 512 66.59 28.17 31.53
N LYS A 513 67.08 27.77 32.73
CA LYS A 513 68.53 27.49 32.98
C LYS A 513 68.91 26.51 34.13
N GLY A 514 68.06 25.57 34.52
CA GLY A 514 68.36 24.45 35.43
C GLY A 514 69.00 24.78 36.77
N ARG A 515 68.63 25.88 37.44
CA ARG A 515 69.09 26.19 38.82
C ARG A 515 67.98 26.81 39.65
N TRP A 516 67.80 26.24 40.85
CA TRP A 516 66.91 26.75 41.90
C TRP A 516 67.34 28.17 42.28
N GLY A 517 66.59 29.14 41.77
CA GLY A 517 66.38 30.41 42.44
C GLY A 517 66.39 31.71 41.63
N ARG A 518 65.32 32.50 41.82
CA ARG A 518 65.10 33.94 41.51
C ARG A 518 64.23 34.32 40.29
N ASP A 519 63.07 33.72 40.11
CA ASP A 519 61.99 34.31 39.28
C ASP A 519 60.78 34.78 40.10
N GLY A 520 60.68 34.39 41.37
CA GLY A 520 59.61 34.86 42.26
C GLY A 520 58.33 34.01 42.18
N VAL A 521 58.43 32.79 41.67
CA VAL A 521 57.30 31.87 41.42
C VAL A 521 57.42 30.64 42.35
N ASP A 522 56.30 30.15 42.88
CA ASP A 522 56.22 28.87 43.61
C ASP A 522 55.87 27.75 42.62
N ASN A 523 56.86 26.92 42.29
CA ASN A 523 56.75 25.96 41.18
C ASN A 523 56.32 24.56 41.64
N ASP A 524 56.24 24.30 42.95
CA ASP A 524 55.82 23.03 43.53
C ASP A 524 54.52 23.11 44.36
N CYS A 525 53.93 24.30 44.46
CA CYS A 525 52.68 24.59 45.14
C CYS A 525 52.71 24.29 46.65
N ASN A 526 53.86 24.44 47.31
CA ASN A 526 53.95 24.22 48.75
C ASN A 526 53.63 25.48 49.60
N GLY A 527 53.37 26.62 48.95
CA GLY A 527 53.07 27.91 49.58
C GLY A 527 54.31 28.75 49.90
N ILE A 528 55.46 28.43 49.30
CA ILE A 528 56.73 29.12 49.48
C ILE A 528 57.31 29.38 48.09
N ILE A 529 57.55 30.65 47.76
CA ILE A 529 58.24 31.03 46.52
C ILE A 529 59.63 30.38 46.49
N ASP A 530 59.90 29.61 45.45
CA ASP A 530 61.17 28.92 45.26
C ASP A 530 62.26 29.94 44.86
N GLY A 531 63.12 30.24 45.83
CA GLY A 531 64.05 31.39 45.80
C GLY A 531 65.42 31.13 45.22
#